data_AF-A0A9D1B8R7-F1
#
_entry.id   AF-A0A9D1B8R7-F1
#
_cell.length_a   1.000
_cell.length_b   1.000
_cell.length_c   1.000
_cell.angle_alpha   90.00
_cell.angle_beta   90.00
_cell.angle_gamma   90.00
#
_symmetry.space_group_name_H-M   'P 1'
#
loop_
_entity.id
_entity.type
_entity.pdbx_description
1 polymer ?
#
loop_
_entity_poly.entity_id
_entity_poly.type
_entity_poly.pdbx_seq_one_letter_code
_entity_poly.pdbx_strand_id
1 'polypeptide(L)'
;MQNYSSNDEQLDAIKHWWDENGKSVIAGVVLAAAAVVGWTGYSEWKERTLNNAALAWHELELAVQDGNAAAFEKAEELASRYKRTPYADLARLMQARIALDQGDDQRAMDVLSRLISEARQVELRPIAQLRLAALQWEAGDADAALATLSAQPPAAFVTEFEELRGDIFRDQGDLAAAREAYEKALAAAPPEADTSLLVLKRNDLPAI
;
A
#
# COMPACT_ATOMS: atom_id res chain seq x y z
N MET A 1 -33.19 -60.03 33.02
CA MET A 1 -32.02 -59.19 33.33
C MET A 1 -32.14 -57.93 32.47
N GLN A 2 -33.16 -57.07 32.64
CA GLN A 2 -33.39 -56.04 33.67
C GLN A 2 -32.24 -55.03 33.83
N ASN A 3 -32.33 -53.95 33.05
CA ASN A 3 -31.50 -52.75 32.99
C ASN A 3 -31.68 -51.83 34.22
N TYR A 4 -31.18 -52.21 35.39
CA TYR A 4 -31.29 -51.39 36.62
C TYR A 4 -29.95 -50.87 37.18
N SER A 5 -28.80 -51.34 36.69
CA SER A 5 -27.50 -50.74 37.02
C SER A 5 -27.18 -49.49 36.19
N SER A 6 -27.88 -49.31 35.06
CA SER A 6 -27.60 -48.27 34.08
C SER A 6 -27.65 -46.86 34.65
N ASN A 7 -28.68 -46.48 35.41
CA ASN A 7 -28.95 -45.05 35.65
C ASN A 7 -28.17 -44.47 36.84
N ASP A 8 -28.08 -45.19 37.96
CA ASP A 8 -27.39 -44.69 39.16
C ASP A 8 -25.87 -44.72 38.97
N GLU A 9 -25.32 -45.77 38.35
CA GLU A 9 -23.89 -45.84 38.02
C GLU A 9 -23.49 -44.80 36.97
N GLN A 10 -24.36 -44.49 35.98
CA GLN A 10 -24.11 -43.41 35.02
C GLN A 10 -24.11 -42.03 35.70
N LEU A 11 -25.02 -41.80 36.65
CA LEU A 11 -25.10 -40.54 37.39
C LEU A 11 -23.85 -40.29 38.23
N ASP A 12 -23.36 -41.31 38.93
CA ASP A 12 -22.17 -41.18 39.77
C ASP A 12 -20.89 -41.09 38.92
N ALA A 13 -20.83 -41.74 37.76
CA ALA A 13 -19.74 -41.55 36.80
C ALA A 13 -19.68 -40.11 36.25
N ILE A 14 -20.82 -39.49 35.94
CA ILE A 14 -20.88 -38.09 35.47
C ILE A 14 -20.44 -37.12 36.57
N LYS A 15 -20.93 -37.31 37.81
CA LYS A 15 -20.53 -36.48 38.96
C LYS A 15 -19.02 -36.56 39.20
N HIS A 16 -18.47 -37.77 39.20
CA HIS A 16 -17.04 -37.98 39.43
C HIS A 16 -16.19 -37.34 38.33
N TRP A 17 -16.57 -37.52 37.06
CA TRP A 17 -15.88 -36.87 35.94
C TRP A 17 -15.94 -35.34 36.04
N TRP A 18 -17.08 -34.79 36.47
CA TRP A 18 -17.25 -33.34 36.67
C TRP A 18 -16.43 -32.81 37.84
N ASP A 19 -16.32 -33.54 38.94
CA ASP A 19 -15.47 -33.14 40.06
C ASP A 19 -13.98 -33.10 39.65
N GLU A 20 -13.57 -34.00 38.75
CA GLU A 20 -12.21 -34.03 38.21
C GLU A 20 -11.96 -32.97 37.12
N ASN A 21 -12.92 -32.73 36.22
CA ASN A 21 -12.72 -31.94 34.99
C ASN A 21 -13.51 -30.61 34.94
N GLY A 22 -14.44 -30.36 35.86
CA GLY A 22 -15.36 -29.21 35.79
C GLY A 22 -14.64 -27.86 35.73
N LYS A 23 -13.49 -27.73 36.42
CA LYS A 23 -12.66 -26.51 36.36
C LYS A 23 -12.06 -26.28 34.98
N SER A 24 -11.58 -27.33 34.29
CA SER A 24 -10.99 -27.21 32.95
C SER A 24 -12.06 -26.95 31.89
N VAL A 25 -13.25 -27.56 32.04
CA VAL A 25 -14.42 -27.27 31.20
C VAL A 25 -14.84 -25.81 31.34
N ILE A 26 -14.99 -25.30 32.57
CA ILE A 26 -15.34 -23.90 32.82
C ILE A 26 -14.26 -22.96 32.24
N ALA A 27 -12.98 -23.26 32.48
CA ALA A 27 -11.88 -22.47 31.92
C ALA A 27 -11.92 -22.45 30.39
N GLY A 28 -12.19 -23.59 29.75
CA GLY A 28 -12.35 -23.71 28.30
C GLY A 28 -13.51 -22.86 27.77
N VAL A 29 -14.67 -22.88 28.44
CA VAL A 29 -15.84 -22.06 28.06
C VAL A 29 -15.54 -20.57 28.21
N VAL A 30 -14.89 -20.15 29.30
CA VAL A 30 -14.52 -18.75 29.53
C VAL A 30 -13.53 -18.26 28.47
N LEU A 31 -12.52 -19.07 28.14
CA LEU A 31 -11.55 -18.75 27.08
C LEU A 31 -12.24 -18.64 25.72
N ALA A 32 -13.15 -19.56 25.38
CA ALA A 32 -13.92 -19.50 24.15
C ALA A 32 -14.78 -18.24 24.07
N ALA A 33 -15.48 -17.88 25.15
CA ALA A 33 -16.29 -16.67 25.22
C ALA A 33 -15.43 -15.40 25.06
N ALA A 34 -14.27 -15.33 25.72
CA ALA A 34 -13.33 -14.22 25.59
C ALA A 34 -12.80 -14.08 24.16
N ALA A 35 -12.49 -15.19 23.50
CA ALA A 35 -12.05 -15.21 22.11
C ALA A 35 -13.13 -14.65 21.16
N VAL A 36 -14.40 -15.06 21.34
CA VAL A 36 -15.52 -14.57 20.52
C VAL A 36 -15.73 -13.07 20.72
N VAL A 37 -15.81 -12.61 21.97
CA VAL A 37 -16.01 -11.18 22.28
C VAL A 37 -14.84 -10.32 21.78
N GLY A 38 -13.60 -10.83 21.94
CA GLY A 38 -12.41 -10.15 21.43
C GLY A 38 -12.44 -10.02 19.90
N TRP A 39 -12.82 -11.10 19.19
CA TRP A 39 -12.91 -11.10 17.73
C TRP A 39 -14.01 -10.18 17.21
N THR A 40 -15.23 -10.25 17.79
CA THR A 40 -16.34 -9.40 17.36
C THR A 40 -16.04 -7.92 17.60
N GLY A 41 -15.51 -7.57 18.78
CA GLY A 41 -15.11 -6.20 19.09
C GLY A 41 -14.02 -5.68 18.16
N TYR A 42 -13.00 -6.50 17.86
CA TYR A 42 -11.96 -6.13 16.90
C TYR A 42 -12.50 -5.96 15.48
N SER A 43 -13.38 -6.85 15.03
CA SER A 43 -14.00 -6.80 13.71
C SER A 43 -14.85 -5.54 13.54
N GLU A 44 -15.70 -5.21 14.51
CA GLU A 44 -16.49 -3.99 14.50
C GLU A 44 -15.61 -2.74 14.50
N TRP A 45 -14.56 -2.70 15.32
CA TRP A 45 -13.62 -1.58 15.33
C TRP A 45 -12.95 -1.40 13.97
N LYS A 46 -12.51 -2.49 13.34
CA LYS A 46 -11.88 -2.48 12.02
C LYS A 46 -12.86 -1.95 10.96
N GLU A 47 -14.10 -2.42 10.96
CA GLU A 47 -15.13 -2.01 10.02
C GLU A 47 -15.51 -0.53 10.19
N ARG A 48 -15.75 -0.08 11.42
CA ARG A 48 -16.01 1.35 11.73
C ARG A 48 -14.85 2.24 11.29
N THR A 49 -13.62 1.80 11.55
CA THR A 49 -12.41 2.55 11.13
C THR A 49 -12.32 2.66 9.61
N LEU A 50 -12.64 1.59 8.88
CA LEU A 50 -12.65 1.59 7.42
C LEU A 50 -13.75 2.51 6.87
N ASN A 51 -14.96 2.44 7.42
CA ASN A 51 -16.09 3.28 6.99
C ASN A 51 -15.80 4.77 7.25
N ASN A 52 -15.25 5.12 8.41
CA ASN A 52 -14.88 6.50 8.71
C ASN A 52 -13.75 7.01 7.81
N ALA A 53 -12.78 6.16 7.45
CA ALA A 53 -11.74 6.51 6.49
C ALA A 53 -12.31 6.73 5.08
N ALA A 54 -13.29 5.91 4.66
CA ALA A 54 -13.98 6.08 3.38
C ALA A 54 -14.76 7.39 3.30
N LEU A 55 -15.44 7.78 4.39
CA LEU A 55 -16.13 9.07 4.47
C LEU A 55 -15.13 10.24 4.39
N ALA A 56 -14.05 10.19 5.15
CA ALA A 56 -12.99 11.21 5.11
C ALA A 56 -12.32 11.30 3.73
N TRP A 57 -12.16 10.17 3.04
CA TRP A 57 -11.69 10.14 1.66
C TRP A 57 -12.66 10.86 0.70
N HIS A 58 -13.95 10.57 0.81
CA HIS A 58 -14.96 11.25 0.00
C HIS A 58 -15.01 12.76 0.25
N GLU A 59 -14.90 13.19 1.52
CA GLU A 59 -14.80 14.60 1.87
C GLU A 59 -13.54 15.27 1.29
N LEU A 60 -12.41 14.55 1.26
CA LEU A 60 -11.18 15.02 0.63
C LEU A 60 -11.37 15.20 -0.88
N GLU A 61 -12.00 14.23 -1.56
CA GLU A 61 -12.28 14.33 -2.99
C GLU A 61 -13.12 15.57 -3.32
N LEU A 62 -14.18 15.82 -2.54
CA LEU A 62 -15.01 17.03 -2.69
C LEU A 62 -14.19 18.30 -2.43
N ALA A 63 -13.37 18.32 -1.38
CA ALA A 63 -12.51 19.46 -1.07
C ALA A 63 -11.53 19.77 -2.21
N VAL A 64 -10.95 18.75 -2.85
CA VAL A 64 -10.07 18.92 -4.02
C VAL A 64 -10.85 19.44 -5.23
N GLN A 65 -12.04 18.91 -5.50
CA GLN A 65 -12.89 19.36 -6.61
C GLN A 65 -13.31 20.82 -6.47
N ASP A 66 -13.62 21.26 -5.24
CA ASP A 66 -14.04 22.62 -4.93
C ASP A 66 -12.86 23.61 -4.85
N GLY A 67 -11.62 23.16 -5.03
CA GLY A 67 -10.42 23.99 -4.86
C GLY A 67 -10.25 24.50 -3.43
N ASN A 68 -10.72 23.75 -2.44
CA ASN A 68 -10.67 24.13 -1.03
C ASN A 68 -9.22 24.17 -0.55
N ALA A 69 -8.80 25.31 0.01
CA ALA A 69 -7.46 25.49 0.56
C ALA A 69 -7.11 24.45 1.66
N ALA A 70 -8.12 23.94 2.38
CA ALA A 70 -7.96 22.95 3.44
C ALA A 70 -7.80 21.50 2.94
N ALA A 71 -7.82 21.26 1.62
CA ALA A 71 -7.71 19.92 1.07
C ALA A 71 -6.40 19.22 1.46
N PHE A 72 -5.31 19.99 1.57
CA PHE A 72 -4.02 19.45 1.99
C PHE A 72 -4.05 18.94 3.44
N GLU A 73 -4.60 19.71 4.38
CA GLU A 73 -4.71 19.29 5.79
C GLU A 73 -5.68 18.12 5.96
N LYS A 74 -6.77 18.08 5.17
CA LYS A 74 -7.69 16.93 5.17
C LYS A 74 -7.01 15.64 4.74
N ALA A 75 -6.12 15.73 3.74
CA ALA A 75 -5.34 14.58 3.30
C ALA A 75 -4.35 14.10 4.39
N GLU A 76 -3.69 15.03 5.09
CA GLU A 76 -2.81 14.71 6.22
C GLU A 76 -3.59 14.09 7.40
N GLU A 77 -4.78 14.62 7.73
CA GLU A 77 -5.63 14.03 8.77
C GLU A 77 -6.01 12.60 8.41
N LEU A 78 -6.46 12.37 7.18
CA LEU A 78 -6.83 11.04 6.71
C LEU A 78 -5.65 10.06 6.78
N ALA A 79 -4.49 10.47 6.27
CA ALA A 79 -3.26 9.66 6.29
C ALA A 79 -2.81 9.33 7.72
N SER A 80 -2.86 10.31 8.63
CA SER A 80 -2.36 10.18 10.00
C SER A 80 -3.32 9.45 10.93
N ARG A 81 -4.63 9.66 10.78
CA ARG A 81 -5.66 9.10 11.66
C ARG A 81 -6.06 7.69 11.26
N TYR A 82 -6.01 7.37 9.97
CA TYR A 82 -6.44 6.09 9.42
C TYR A 82 -5.29 5.27 8.83
N LYS A 83 -4.07 5.37 9.38
CA LYS A 83 -2.84 4.67 8.94
C LYS A 83 -2.96 3.17 8.63
N ARG A 84 -4.00 2.49 9.12
CA ARG A 84 -4.22 1.04 8.91
C ARG A 84 -5.23 0.73 7.80
N THR A 85 -5.74 1.73 7.10
CA THR A 85 -6.71 1.58 6.01
C THR A 85 -6.06 1.87 4.66
N PRO A 86 -6.65 1.37 3.56
CA PRO A 86 -6.14 1.66 2.22
C PRO A 86 -6.08 3.15 1.87
N TYR A 87 -6.99 3.93 2.47
CA TYR A 87 -7.15 5.35 2.22
C TYR A 87 -5.98 6.20 2.70
N ALA A 88 -5.18 5.73 3.66
CA ALA A 88 -4.06 6.53 4.16
C ALA A 88 -3.00 6.78 3.09
N ASP A 89 -2.63 5.76 2.34
CA ASP A 89 -1.61 5.89 1.28
C ASP A 89 -2.19 6.61 0.05
N LEU A 90 -3.47 6.41 -0.26
CA LEU A 90 -4.19 7.20 -1.28
C LEU A 90 -4.24 8.70 -0.91
N ALA A 91 -4.49 9.01 0.35
CA ALA A 91 -4.51 10.39 0.85
C ALA A 91 -3.15 11.05 0.71
N ARG A 92 -2.03 10.34 0.98
CA ARG A 92 -0.69 10.87 0.73
C ARG A 92 -0.43 11.12 -0.77
N LEU A 93 -0.88 10.23 -1.65
CA LEU A 93 -0.77 10.46 -3.11
C LEU A 93 -1.59 11.69 -3.55
N MET A 94 -2.80 11.87 -3.00
CA MET A 94 -3.61 13.05 -3.24
C MET A 94 -2.95 14.31 -2.67
N GLN A 95 -2.36 14.22 -1.48
CA GLN A 95 -1.65 15.31 -0.83
C GLN A 95 -0.46 15.80 -1.65
N ALA A 96 0.32 14.88 -2.23
CA ALA A 96 1.41 15.22 -3.14
C ALA A 96 0.86 15.93 -4.39
N ARG A 97 -0.25 15.44 -4.96
CA ARG A 97 -0.91 16.11 -6.10
C ARG A 97 -1.38 17.52 -5.76
N ILE A 98 -2.01 17.72 -4.60
CA ILE A 98 -2.46 19.04 -4.14
C ILE A 98 -1.26 19.99 -4.02
N ALA A 99 -0.12 19.52 -3.51
CA ALA A 99 1.10 20.34 -3.42
C ALA A 99 1.61 20.75 -4.82
N LEU A 100 1.62 19.84 -5.79
CA LEU A 100 1.97 20.16 -7.19
C LEU A 100 1.00 21.16 -7.81
N ASP A 101 -0.31 20.98 -7.60
CA ASP A 101 -1.34 21.91 -8.11
C ASP A 101 -1.17 23.32 -7.50
N GLN A 102 -0.52 23.43 -6.33
CA GLN A 102 -0.17 24.68 -5.65
C GLN A 102 1.21 25.23 -6.04
N GLY A 103 1.98 24.52 -6.87
CA GLY A 103 3.35 24.87 -7.26
C GLY A 103 4.40 24.65 -6.17
N ASP A 104 4.11 23.81 -5.17
CA ASP A 104 5.04 23.43 -4.10
C ASP A 104 5.64 22.05 -4.35
N ASP A 105 6.52 21.99 -5.35
CA ASP A 105 7.17 20.74 -5.81
C ASP A 105 7.97 20.09 -4.69
N GLN A 106 8.67 20.88 -3.88
CA GLN A 106 9.44 20.36 -2.74
C GLN A 106 8.53 19.66 -1.73
N ARG A 107 7.37 20.25 -1.39
CA ARG A 107 6.42 19.60 -0.50
C ARG A 107 5.83 18.34 -1.10
N ALA A 108 5.58 18.31 -2.41
CA ALA A 108 5.15 17.09 -3.09
C ALA A 108 6.20 15.98 -2.97
N MET A 109 7.47 16.30 -3.21
CA MET A 109 8.60 15.38 -3.04
C MET A 109 8.70 14.85 -1.60
N ASP A 110 8.57 15.72 -0.60
CA ASP A 110 8.60 15.33 0.82
C ASP A 110 7.46 14.38 1.18
N VAL A 111 6.25 14.61 0.66
CA VAL A 111 5.10 13.73 0.86
C VAL A 111 5.33 12.36 0.22
N LEU A 112 5.84 12.32 -1.02
CA LEU A 112 6.13 11.08 -1.73
C LEU A 112 7.25 10.28 -1.06
N SER A 113 8.31 10.96 -0.62
CA SER A 113 9.41 10.35 0.15
C SER A 113 8.90 9.71 1.45
N ARG A 114 8.07 10.45 2.21
CA ARG A 114 7.40 9.90 3.40
C ARG A 114 6.56 8.68 3.06
N LEU A 115 5.76 8.73 1.99
CA LEU A 115 4.95 7.59 1.55
C LEU A 115 5.83 6.37 1.23
N ILE A 116 6.96 6.53 0.52
CA ILE A 116 7.88 5.43 0.21
C ILE A 116 8.40 4.77 1.50
N SER A 117 8.77 5.58 2.50
CA SER A 117 9.32 5.10 3.77
C SER A 117 8.28 4.51 4.74
N GLU A 118 7.03 5.01 4.72
CA GLU A 118 6.00 4.68 5.70
C GLU A 118 4.84 3.82 5.16
N ALA A 119 4.74 3.64 3.84
CA ALA A 119 3.62 2.96 3.21
C ALA A 119 3.41 1.57 3.80
N ARG A 120 2.19 1.31 4.27
CA ARG A 120 1.82 -0.04 4.71
C ARG A 120 1.35 -0.90 3.55
N GLN A 121 0.78 -0.27 2.52
CA GLN A 121 0.49 -0.92 1.26
C GLN A 121 1.73 -0.81 0.37
N VAL A 122 2.45 -1.91 0.25
CA VAL A 122 3.68 -1.98 -0.55
C VAL A 122 3.37 -1.75 -2.03
N GLU A 123 2.12 -1.97 -2.43
CA GLU A 123 1.60 -1.89 -3.80
C GLU A 123 1.59 -0.46 -4.36
N LEU A 124 1.47 0.56 -3.50
CA LEU A 124 1.47 1.97 -3.95
C LEU A 124 2.87 2.61 -3.94
N ARG A 125 3.87 1.94 -3.34
CA ARG A 125 5.25 2.45 -3.30
C ARG A 125 5.85 2.67 -4.69
N PRO A 126 5.68 1.77 -5.68
CA PRO A 126 6.24 1.98 -7.02
C PRO A 126 5.70 3.25 -7.69
N ILE A 127 4.41 3.56 -7.50
CA ILE A 127 3.80 4.79 -8.01
C ILE A 127 4.45 6.02 -7.36
N ALA A 128 4.66 5.97 -6.05
CA ALA A 128 5.33 7.06 -5.33
C ALA A 128 6.79 7.25 -5.77
N GLN A 129 7.51 6.16 -6.02
CA GLN A 129 8.89 6.18 -6.52
C GLN A 129 8.98 6.79 -7.92
N LEU A 130 8.13 6.36 -8.86
CA LEU A 130 8.09 6.91 -10.21
C LEU A 130 7.83 8.42 -10.19
N ARG A 131 6.84 8.85 -9.41
CA ARG A 131 6.50 10.28 -9.28
C ARG A 131 7.61 11.09 -8.62
N LEU A 132 8.21 10.56 -7.55
CA LEU A 132 9.30 11.23 -6.86
C LEU A 132 10.52 11.37 -7.77
N ALA A 133 10.88 10.30 -8.50
CA ALA A 133 12.00 10.32 -9.42
C ALA A 133 11.78 11.28 -10.58
N ALA A 134 10.57 11.35 -11.13
CA ALA A 134 10.23 12.33 -12.16
C ALA A 134 10.40 13.77 -11.66
N LEU A 135 9.87 14.10 -10.46
CA LEU A 135 10.04 15.43 -9.86
C LEU A 135 11.50 15.76 -9.54
N GLN A 136 12.27 14.79 -9.06
CA GLN A 136 13.71 14.95 -8.82
C GLN A 136 14.45 15.27 -10.11
N TRP A 137 14.13 14.55 -11.19
CA TRP A 137 14.74 14.78 -12.49
C TRP A 137 14.33 16.15 -13.08
N GLU A 138 13.05 16.53 -12.99
CA GLU A 138 12.57 17.86 -13.38
C GLU A 138 13.25 19.00 -12.59
N ALA A 139 13.57 18.75 -11.32
CA ALA A 139 14.36 19.65 -10.48
C ALA A 139 15.87 19.66 -10.83
N GLY A 140 16.31 18.86 -11.80
CA GLY A 140 17.71 18.75 -12.24
C GLY A 140 18.56 17.79 -11.41
N ASP A 141 17.97 17.04 -10.47
CA ASP A 141 18.67 16.06 -9.62
C ASP A 141 18.48 14.63 -10.16
N ALA A 142 19.14 14.37 -11.29
CA ALA A 142 19.14 13.07 -11.94
C ALA A 142 19.72 11.95 -11.05
N ASP A 143 20.72 12.26 -10.22
CA ASP A 143 21.33 11.28 -9.32
C ASP A 143 20.34 10.83 -8.24
N ALA A 144 19.59 11.76 -7.63
CA ALA A 144 18.53 11.42 -6.69
C ALA A 144 17.39 10.64 -7.38
N ALA A 145 17.01 11.00 -8.60
CA ALA A 145 15.99 10.30 -9.37
C ALA A 145 16.39 8.83 -9.62
N LEU A 146 17.61 8.59 -10.09
CA LEU A 146 18.15 7.24 -10.30
C LEU A 146 18.26 6.46 -8.98
N ALA A 147 18.64 7.11 -7.89
CA ALA A 147 18.67 6.47 -6.57
C ALA A 147 17.27 6.03 -6.11
N THR A 148 16.24 6.85 -6.33
CA THR A 148 14.83 6.52 -6.02
C THR A 148 14.34 5.29 -6.80
N LEU A 149 14.85 5.09 -8.03
CA LEU A 149 14.51 3.98 -8.94
C LEU A 149 15.47 2.78 -8.84
N SER A 150 16.39 2.76 -7.88
CA SER A 150 17.43 1.72 -7.77
C SER A 150 16.92 0.36 -7.27
N ALA A 151 15.83 0.36 -6.49
CA ALA A 151 15.24 -0.87 -5.98
C ALA A 151 14.48 -1.61 -7.08
N GLN A 152 14.60 -2.93 -7.11
CA GLN A 152 13.84 -3.78 -8.04
C GLN A 152 12.33 -3.57 -7.81
N PRO A 153 11.58 -3.04 -8.80
CA PRO A 153 10.14 -2.88 -8.66
C PRO A 153 9.41 -4.22 -8.84
N PRO A 154 8.14 -4.32 -8.41
CA PRO A 154 7.28 -5.42 -8.79
C PRO A 154 7.21 -5.57 -10.31
N ALA A 155 7.01 -6.80 -10.81
CA ALA A 155 7.04 -7.10 -12.25
C ALA A 155 6.16 -6.16 -13.10
N ALA A 156 4.99 -5.76 -12.57
CA ALA A 156 4.04 -4.86 -13.23
C ALA A 156 4.53 -3.40 -13.41
N PHE A 157 5.66 -3.01 -12.80
CA PHE A 157 6.22 -1.66 -12.85
C PHE A 157 7.64 -1.63 -13.46
N VAL A 158 8.18 -2.77 -13.88
CA VAL A 158 9.56 -2.83 -14.42
C VAL A 158 9.67 -1.98 -15.68
N THR A 159 8.68 -2.03 -16.56
CA THR A 159 8.65 -1.26 -17.80
C THR A 159 8.77 0.24 -17.53
N GLU A 160 7.93 0.77 -16.65
CA GLU A 160 7.87 2.20 -16.34
C GLU A 160 9.13 2.69 -15.60
N PHE A 161 9.67 1.86 -14.70
CA PHE A 161 10.91 2.19 -13.99
C PHE A 161 12.09 2.27 -14.95
N GLU A 162 12.24 1.27 -15.82
CA GLU A 162 13.36 1.21 -16.76
C GLU A 162 13.20 2.24 -17.89
N GLU A 163 11.98 2.56 -18.31
CA GLU A 163 11.73 3.66 -19.24
C GLU A 163 12.18 5.01 -18.65
N LEU A 164 11.78 5.32 -17.41
CA LEU A 164 12.17 6.57 -16.75
C LEU A 164 13.69 6.64 -16.51
N ARG A 165 14.31 5.53 -16.10
CA ARG A 165 15.78 5.46 -15.99
C ARG A 165 16.47 5.72 -17.32
N GLY A 166 15.94 5.14 -18.41
CA GLY A 166 16.46 5.36 -19.75
C GLY A 166 16.36 6.82 -20.19
N ASP A 167 15.23 7.47 -19.89
CA ASP A 167 15.02 8.90 -20.18
C ASP A 167 16.01 9.78 -19.41
N ILE A 168 16.25 9.48 -18.13
CA ILE A 168 17.21 10.21 -17.28
C ILE A 168 18.65 10.00 -17.80
N PHE A 169 19.07 8.77 -18.10
CA PHE A 169 20.41 8.50 -18.63
C PHE A 169 20.66 9.18 -19.98
N ARG A 170 19.65 9.19 -20.85
CA ARG A 170 19.73 9.87 -22.14
C ARG A 170 19.97 11.36 -21.95
N ASP A 171 19.26 11.99 -21.01
CA ASP A 171 19.40 13.42 -20.69
C ASP A 171 20.79 13.74 -20.09
N GLN A 172 21.34 12.84 -19.28
CA GLN A 172 22.73 12.92 -18.80
C GLN A 172 23.79 12.64 -19.89
N GLY A 173 23.38 12.19 -21.08
CA GLY A 173 24.28 11.82 -22.18
C GLY A 173 24.89 10.43 -22.08
N ASP A 174 24.48 9.61 -21.09
CA ASP A 174 24.88 8.20 -20.99
C ASP A 174 24.00 7.34 -21.90
N LEU A 175 24.29 7.38 -23.20
CA LEU A 175 23.50 6.71 -24.24
C LEU A 175 23.60 5.18 -24.15
N ALA A 176 24.65 4.65 -23.52
CA ALA A 176 24.81 3.21 -23.30
C ALA A 176 23.86 2.74 -22.20
N ALA A 177 23.87 3.42 -21.04
CA ALA A 177 22.94 3.12 -19.96
C ALA A 177 21.49 3.36 -20.36
N ALA A 178 21.22 4.41 -21.15
CA ALA A 178 19.89 4.68 -21.68
C ALA A 178 19.36 3.54 -22.55
N ARG A 179 20.20 3.03 -23.47
CA ARG A 179 19.83 1.90 -24.33
C ARG A 179 19.56 0.64 -23.52
N GLU A 180 20.42 0.31 -22.56
CA GLU A 180 20.24 -0.85 -21.69
C GLU A 180 18.90 -0.78 -20.93
N ALA A 181 18.58 0.39 -20.38
CA ALA A 181 17.32 0.59 -19.66
C ALA A 181 16.10 0.44 -20.59
N TYR A 182 16.11 1.05 -21.77
CA TYR A 182 15.02 0.87 -22.74
C TYR A 182 14.86 -0.57 -23.22
N GLU A 183 15.95 -1.32 -23.38
CA GLU A 183 15.88 -2.75 -23.71
C GLU A 183 15.26 -3.58 -22.58
N LYS A 184 15.61 -3.29 -21.32
CA LYS A 184 14.96 -3.92 -20.16
C LYS A 184 13.48 -3.59 -20.08
N ALA A 185 13.11 -2.33 -20.32
CA ALA A 185 11.71 -1.90 -20.37
C ALA A 185 10.94 -2.67 -21.45
N LEU A 186 11.49 -2.82 -22.66
CA LEU A 186 10.86 -3.57 -23.75
C LEU A 186 10.72 -5.06 -23.42
N ALA A 187 11.72 -5.65 -22.76
CA ALA A 187 11.68 -7.06 -22.37
C ALA A 187 10.65 -7.34 -21.27
N ALA A 188 10.34 -6.35 -20.43
CA ALA A 188 9.35 -6.46 -19.35
C ALA A 188 7.94 -6.06 -19.78
N ALA A 189 7.78 -5.40 -20.94
CA ALA A 189 6.51 -4.93 -21.43
C ALA A 189 5.48 -6.08 -21.60
N PRO A 190 4.26 -5.95 -21.08
CA PRO A 190 3.18 -6.90 -21.35
C PRO A 190 2.94 -7.07 -22.86
N PRO A 191 2.53 -8.25 -23.34
CA PRO A 191 2.28 -8.50 -24.76
C PRO A 191 1.28 -7.52 -25.41
N GLU A 192 0.31 -7.05 -24.65
CA GLU A 192 -0.73 -6.09 -25.04
C GLU A 192 -0.30 -4.62 -24.93
N ALA A 193 0.87 -4.32 -24.38
CA ALA A 193 1.35 -2.95 -24.22
C ALA A 193 1.78 -2.35 -25.56
N ASP A 194 1.37 -1.09 -25.82
CA ASP A 194 1.91 -0.33 -26.95
C ASP A 194 3.34 0.12 -26.63
N THR A 195 4.31 -0.56 -27.23
CA THR A 195 5.74 -0.27 -27.04
C THR A 195 6.31 0.66 -28.11
N SER A 196 5.47 1.21 -28.99
CA SER A 196 5.93 2.00 -30.15
C SER A 196 6.78 3.21 -29.74
N LEU A 197 6.38 3.92 -28.69
CA LEU A 197 7.15 5.06 -28.17
C LEU A 197 8.50 4.63 -27.59
N LEU A 198 8.52 3.52 -26.84
CA LEU A 198 9.74 3.00 -26.22
C LEU A 198 10.74 2.50 -27.27
N VAL A 199 10.24 1.85 -28.34
CA VAL A 199 11.05 1.47 -29.50
C VAL A 199 11.62 2.72 -30.19
N LEU A 200 10.81 3.77 -30.36
CA LEU A 200 11.26 5.04 -30.93
C LEU A 200 12.37 5.66 -30.07
N LYS A 201 12.16 5.79 -28.76
CA LYS A 201 13.16 6.32 -27.80
C LYS A 201 14.50 5.59 -27.91
N ARG A 202 14.48 4.25 -27.95
CA ARG A 202 15.69 3.42 -28.11
C ARG A 202 16.37 3.64 -29.47
N ASN A 203 15.59 3.74 -30.55
CA ASN A 203 16.13 3.87 -31.91
C ASN A 203 16.66 5.28 -32.20
N ASP A 204 16.16 6.30 -31.51
CA ASP A 204 16.67 7.68 -31.59
C ASP A 204 18.08 7.82 -31.00
N LEU A 205 18.51 6.86 -30.18
CA LEU A 205 19.89 6.81 -29.67
C LEU A 205 20.85 6.43 -30.82
N PRO A 206 21.99 7.14 -31.00
CA PRO A 206 22.97 6.82 -32.01
C PRO A 206 23.53 5.41 -31.81
N ALA A 207 23.86 4.74 -32.91
CA ALA A 207 24.53 3.44 -32.87
C ALA A 207 25.86 3.56 -32.12
N ILE A 208 26.12 2.62 -31.20
CA ILE A 208 27.38 2.51 -30.46
C ILE A 208 28.39 1.77 -31.33
#